data_AF-A0A353V8T4-F1
#
_entry.id   AF-A0A353V8T4-F1
#
_cell.length_a   1.000
_cell.length_b   1.000
_cell.length_c   1.000
_cell.angle_alpha   90.00
_cell.angle_beta   90.00
_cell.angle_gamma   90.00
#
_symmetry.space_group_name_H-M   'P 1'
#
loop_
_entity.id
_entity.type
_entity.pdbx_description
1 polymer ?
#
loop_
_entity_poly.entity_id
_entity_poly.type
_entity_poly.pdbx_seq_one_letter_code
_entity_poly.pdbx_strand_id
1 'polypeptide(L)'
;MTPTGLEPIRALLARWKADPNATYQTWFLWEDRLKNFRSIRRGIGQVVAEVDAGTFGNAYKGSSLETVVGSIAEQRQIFRGADHAFLWKPKLRIPDIYE
;
A
#
# COMPACT_ATOMS: atom_id res chain seq x y z
N MET A 1 -41.28 -3.43 -12.51
CA MET A 1 -40.16 -4.03 -11.77
C MET A 1 -39.00 -3.06 -11.86
N THR A 2 -38.82 -2.22 -10.85
CA THR A 2 -37.77 -1.19 -10.83
C THR A 2 -36.42 -1.91 -10.74
N PRO A 3 -35.46 -1.67 -11.63
CA PRO A 3 -34.14 -2.26 -11.48
C PRO A 3 -33.57 -1.75 -10.16
N THR A 4 -33.41 -2.67 -9.21
CA THR A 4 -32.71 -2.43 -7.94
C THR A 4 -31.40 -1.74 -8.28
N GLY A 5 -31.11 -0.56 -7.74
CA GLY A 5 -29.99 0.30 -8.16
C GLY A 5 -28.58 -0.33 -8.13
N LEU A 6 -28.49 -1.57 -7.64
CA LEU A 6 -27.30 -2.41 -7.64
C LEU A 6 -27.02 -3.10 -8.99
N GLU A 7 -28.03 -3.37 -9.82
CA GLU A 7 -27.82 -4.06 -11.12
C GLU A 7 -26.97 -3.25 -12.10
N PRO A 8 -27.18 -1.93 -12.27
CA PRO A 8 -26.30 -1.10 -13.09
C PRO A 8 -24.85 -1.06 -12.55
N ILE A 9 -24.69 -1.03 -11.22
CA ILE A 9 -23.36 -1.02 -10.58
C ILE A 9 -22.64 -2.35 -10.82
N ARG A 10 -23.32 -3.49 -10.69
CA ARG A 10 -22.73 -4.80 -10.98
C ARG A 10 -22.26 -4.91 -12.43
N ALA A 11 -23.07 -4.43 -13.38
CA ALA A 11 -22.68 -4.42 -14.79
C ALA A 11 -21.45 -3.53 -15.04
N LEU A 12 -21.36 -2.36 -14.41
CA LEU A 12 -20.19 -1.49 -14.48
C LEU A 12 -18.94 -2.14 -13.88
N LEU A 13 -19.07 -2.78 -12.72
CA LEU A 13 -17.97 -3.50 -12.09
C LEU A 13 -17.49 -4.66 -12.97
N ALA A 14 -18.39 -5.41 -13.59
CA ALA A 14 -18.04 -6.50 -14.50
C ALA A 14 -17.25 -5.98 -15.71
N ARG A 15 -17.69 -4.87 -16.31
CA ARG A 15 -16.99 -4.21 -17.43
C ARG A 15 -15.61 -3.70 -17.02
N TRP A 16 -15.50 -3.01 -15.89
CA TRP A 16 -14.21 -2.54 -15.36
C TRP A 16 -13.25 -3.69 -15.06
N LYS A 17 -13.74 -4.82 -14.54
CA LYS A 17 -12.92 -6.01 -14.30
C LYS A 17 -12.47 -6.69 -15.59
N ALA A 18 -13.26 -6.63 -16.66
CA ALA A 18 -12.95 -7.28 -17.93
C ALA A 18 -12.04 -6.44 -18.84
N ASP A 19 -11.94 -5.13 -18.61
CA ASP A 19 -11.10 -4.24 -19.41
C ASP A 19 -9.60 -4.48 -19.14
N PRO A 20 -8.81 -4.91 -20.15
CA PRO A 20 -7.38 -5.21 -19.99
C PRO A 20 -6.54 -3.99 -19.62
N ASN A 21 -7.02 -2.77 -19.89
CA ASN A 21 -6.34 -1.53 -19.54
C ASN A 21 -6.82 -0.95 -18.20
N ALA A 22 -7.89 -1.50 -17.61
CA ALA A 22 -8.39 -1.03 -16.35
C ALA A 22 -7.45 -1.37 -15.19
N THR A 23 -7.52 -0.58 -14.13
CA THR A 23 -6.74 -0.79 -12.90
C THR A 23 -6.99 -2.16 -12.28
N TYR A 24 -8.16 -2.79 -12.47
CA TYR A 24 -8.38 -4.17 -12.00
C TYR A 24 -7.38 -5.17 -12.60
N GLN A 25 -7.28 -5.20 -13.93
CA GLN A 25 -6.39 -6.10 -14.66
C GLN A 25 -4.92 -5.69 -14.50
N THR A 26 -4.64 -4.39 -14.61
CA THR A 26 -3.26 -3.88 -14.61
C THR A 26 -2.66 -3.71 -13.22
N TRP A 27 -3.47 -3.48 -12.18
CA TRP A 27 -3.00 -3.25 -10.81
C TRP A 27 -3.34 -4.36 -9.83
N PHE A 28 -4.43 -5.12 -9.96
CA PHE A 28 -4.85 -6.06 -8.92
C PHE A 28 -4.55 -7.54 -9.23
N LEU A 29 -4.53 -7.94 -10.50
CA LEU A 29 -4.40 -9.35 -10.90
C LEU A 29 -2.96 -9.88 -11.10
N TRP A 30 -1.96 -9.20 -10.55
CA TRP A 30 -0.58 -9.70 -10.53
C TRP A 30 -0.35 -10.59 -9.30
N GLU A 31 -0.04 -11.87 -9.50
CA GLU A 31 0.12 -12.85 -8.41
C GLU A 31 1.13 -12.43 -7.33
N ASP A 32 2.23 -11.77 -7.72
CA ASP A 32 3.24 -11.33 -6.77
C ASP A 32 2.76 -10.17 -5.91
N ARG A 33 1.79 -9.38 -6.39
CA ARG A 33 1.22 -8.28 -5.62
C ARG A 33 0.40 -8.76 -4.41
N LEU A 34 -0.35 -9.85 -4.53
CA LEU A 34 -1.06 -10.43 -3.38
C LEU A 34 -0.08 -11.00 -2.34
N LYS A 35 1.09 -11.47 -2.77
CA LYS A 35 2.17 -11.86 -1.84
C LYS A 35 2.76 -10.62 -1.17
N ASN A 36 3.03 -9.56 -1.93
CA ASN A 36 3.58 -8.31 -1.41
C ASN A 36 2.63 -7.65 -0.39
N PHE A 37 1.33 -7.56 -0.67
CA PHE A 37 0.35 -7.06 0.30
C PHE A 37 0.28 -7.89 1.58
N ARG A 38 0.36 -9.22 1.46
CA ARG A 38 0.42 -10.10 2.64
C ARG A 38 1.69 -9.86 3.46
N SER A 39 2.83 -9.66 2.78
CA SER A 39 4.11 -9.33 3.43
C SER A 39 4.01 -7.99 4.19
N ILE A 40 3.52 -6.93 3.52
CA ILE A 40 3.32 -5.60 4.11
C ILE A 40 2.39 -5.68 5.33
N ARG A 41 1.24 -6.37 5.21
CA ARG A 41 0.30 -6.55 6.31
C ARG A 41 0.96 -7.24 7.51
N ARG A 42 1.74 -8.30 7.27
CA ARG A 42 2.46 -9.03 8.33
C ARG A 42 3.51 -8.14 9.00
N GLY A 43 4.30 -7.41 8.22
CA GLY A 43 5.30 -6.49 8.75
C GLY A 43 4.70 -5.36 9.59
N ILE A 44 3.56 -4.79 9.17
CA ILE A 44 2.82 -3.81 10.00
C ILE A 44 2.36 -4.44 11.31
N GLY A 45 1.85 -5.69 11.27
CA GLY A 45 1.48 -6.41 12.49
C GLY A 45 2.66 -6.61 13.45
N GLN A 46 3.86 -6.85 12.93
CA GLN A 46 5.08 -6.92 13.73
C GLN A 46 5.42 -5.57 14.37
N VAL A 47 5.38 -4.47 13.61
CA VAL A 47 5.61 -3.11 14.14
C VAL A 47 4.64 -2.81 15.29
N VAL A 48 3.35 -3.10 15.11
CA VAL A 48 2.34 -2.90 16.16
C VAL A 48 2.66 -3.72 17.41
N ALA A 49 3.03 -5.00 17.25
CA ALA A 49 3.39 -5.85 18.38
C ALA A 49 4.63 -5.34 19.14
N GLU A 50 5.64 -4.81 18.43
CA GLU A 50 6.83 -4.22 19.04
C GLU A 50 6.50 -2.92 19.79
N VAL A 51 5.59 -2.10 19.26
CA VAL A 51 5.11 -0.87 19.93
C VAL A 51 4.34 -1.22 21.19
N ASP A 52 3.40 -2.17 21.11
CA ASP A 52 2.60 -2.61 22.27
C ASP A 52 3.46 -3.23 23.37
N ALA A 53 4.55 -3.93 22.98
CA ALA A 53 5.52 -4.50 23.91
C ALA A 53 6.55 -3.47 24.45
N GLY A 54 6.55 -2.23 23.95
CA GLY A 54 7.56 -1.22 24.29
C GLY A 54 8.98 -1.57 23.82
N THR A 55 9.11 -2.48 22.86
CA THR A 55 10.40 -2.93 22.29
C THR A 55 10.73 -2.28 20.95
N PHE A 56 9.79 -1.52 20.39
CA PHE A 56 10.05 -0.71 19.20
C PHE A 56 11.05 0.40 19.53
N GLY A 57 12.27 0.27 19.02
CA GLY A 57 13.34 1.22 19.25
C GLY A 57 13.12 2.58 18.57
N ASN A 58 13.94 3.57 18.93
CA ASN A 58 13.86 4.93 18.38
C ASN A 58 14.56 5.08 17.01
N ALA A 59 15.31 4.07 16.58
CA ALA A 59 16.04 4.09 15.32
C ALA A 59 15.19 3.49 14.20
N TYR A 60 15.00 4.25 13.11
CA TYR A 60 14.37 3.75 11.90
C TYR A 60 15.22 2.66 11.23
N LYS A 61 16.55 2.87 11.12
CA LYS A 61 17.46 1.94 10.49
C LYS A 61 17.59 0.65 11.30
N GLY A 62 17.43 -0.49 10.65
CA GLY A 62 17.41 -1.82 11.25
C GLY A 62 16.09 -2.20 11.91
N SER A 63 15.06 -1.34 11.84
CA SER A 63 13.75 -1.62 12.44
C SER A 63 12.86 -2.49 11.54
N SER A 64 11.85 -3.11 12.13
CA SER A 64 10.75 -3.75 11.42
C SER A 64 10.03 -2.79 10.46
N LEU A 65 9.95 -1.50 10.82
CA LEU A 65 9.35 -0.44 10.01
C LEU A 65 10.14 -0.17 8.72
N GLU A 66 11.47 -0.21 8.77
CA GLU A 66 12.30 -0.02 7.55
C GLU A 66 11.99 -1.09 6.50
N THR A 67 11.81 -2.34 6.92
CA THR A 67 11.47 -3.45 6.03
C THR A 67 10.09 -3.26 5.39
N VAL A 68 9.10 -2.80 6.17
CA VAL A 68 7.76 -2.48 5.67
C VAL A 68 7.81 -1.36 4.64
N VAL A 69 8.48 -0.25 4.96
CA VAL A 69 8.60 0.91 4.07
C VAL A 69 9.36 0.54 2.78
N GLY A 70 10.44 -0.23 2.88
CA GLY A 70 11.15 -0.76 1.72
C GLY A 70 10.24 -1.61 0.82
N SER A 71 9.47 -2.52 1.41
CA SER A 71 8.52 -3.38 0.68
C SER A 71 7.45 -2.57 -0.06
N ILE A 72 6.99 -1.45 0.50
CA ILE A 72 6.03 -0.53 -0.13
C ILE A 72 6.71 0.25 -1.28
N ALA A 73 7.90 0.80 -1.04
CA ALA A 73 8.64 1.59 -2.02
C ALA A 73 9.05 0.78 -3.27
N GLU A 74 9.31 -0.51 -3.10
CA GLU A 74 9.62 -1.44 -4.20
C GLU A 74 8.43 -1.71 -5.13
N GLN A 75 7.19 -1.38 -4.72
CA GLN A 75 5.99 -1.54 -5.55
C GLN A 75 5.87 -0.44 -6.63
N ARG A 76 6.90 -0.30 -7.48
CA ARG A 76 7.03 0.72 -8.56
C ARG A 76 5.87 0.73 -9.57
N GLN A 77 5.10 -0.36 -9.63
CA GLN A 77 3.96 -0.53 -10.53
C GLN A 77 2.69 0.20 -10.05
N ILE A 78 2.59 0.58 -8.77
CA ILE A 78 1.50 1.46 -8.28
C ILE A 78 1.59 2.85 -8.95
N PHE A 79 2.76 3.22 -9.50
CA PHE A 79 3.10 4.58 -9.90
C PHE A 79 3.35 4.78 -11.40
N ARG A 80 3.15 3.76 -12.25
CA ARG A 80 3.20 3.98 -13.71
C ARG A 80 2.06 4.91 -14.13
N GLY A 81 2.39 6.17 -14.41
CA GLY A 81 1.44 7.23 -14.78
C GLY A 81 0.81 8.00 -13.60
N ALA A 82 1.17 7.65 -12.36
CA ALA A 82 0.74 8.37 -11.15
C ALA A 82 1.98 8.68 -10.32
N ASP A 83 2.68 9.77 -10.66
CA ASP A 83 3.96 10.17 -10.06
C ASP A 83 3.90 10.46 -8.54
N HIS A 84 2.71 10.48 -7.89
CA HIS A 84 2.56 11.26 -6.66
C HIS A 84 1.74 10.67 -5.50
N ALA A 85 1.12 9.48 -5.58
CA ALA A 85 0.24 9.07 -4.47
C ALA A 85 0.99 8.82 -3.14
N PHE A 86 2.24 8.38 -3.20
CA PHE A 86 3.05 8.04 -2.01
C PHE A 86 4.54 8.38 -2.17
N LEU A 87 4.90 9.30 -3.07
CA LEU A 87 6.28 9.78 -3.21
C LEU A 87 6.59 10.70 -2.02
N TRP A 88 6.66 10.11 -0.84
CA TRP A 88 7.22 10.76 0.34
C TRP A 88 8.69 10.99 0.02
N LYS A 89 9.02 12.20 -0.45
CA LYS A 89 10.36 12.73 -0.24
C LYS A 89 10.45 12.95 1.27
N PRO A 90 11.28 12.18 2.01
CA PRO A 90 11.51 12.50 3.40
C PRO A 90 12.08 13.91 3.42
N LYS A 91 11.41 14.86 4.08
CA LYS A 91 12.08 16.09 4.49
C LYS A 91 13.16 15.64 5.47
N LEU A 92 14.40 15.51 4.99
CA LEU A 92 15.55 15.02 5.75
C LEU A 92 15.99 15.92 6.92
N ARG A 93 15.13 16.83 7.38
CA ARG A 93 15.29 17.70 8.55
C ARG A 93 13.93 18.28 8.88
N ILE A 94 13.41 18.00 10.08
CA ILE A 94 12.66 19.02 10.82
C ILE A 94 13.75 19.70 11.65
N PRO A 95 14.23 20.90 11.28
CA PRO A 95 15.05 21.68 12.20
C PRO A 95 14.23 21.95 13.46
N ASP A 96 14.85 21.79 14.64
CA ASP A 96 14.37 22.22 15.95
C ASP A 96 13.52 21.25 16.81
N ILE A 97 13.89 19.97 16.94
CA ILE A 97 13.35 19.11 18.03
C ILE A 97 14.40 18.44 18.93
N TYR A 98 15.66 18.84 18.84
CA TYR A 98 16.67 18.48 19.84
C TYR A 98 17.13 19.76 20.52
N GLU A 99 16.59 20.00 21.72
CA GLU A 99 17.16 20.88 22.74
C GLU A 99 17.55 20.02 23.95
#